data_AF-A0A3C0U765-F1
#
_entry.id   AF-A0A3C0U765-F1
#
_cell.length_a   1.000
_cell.length_b   1.000
_cell.length_c   1.000
_cell.angle_alpha   90.00
_cell.angle_beta   90.00
_cell.angle_gamma   90.00
#
_symmetry.space_group_name_H-M   'P 1'
#
loop_
_entity.id
_entity.type
_entity.pdbx_description
1 polymer ?
#
loop_
_entity_poly.entity_id
_entity_poly.type
_entity_poly.pdbx_seq_one_letter_code
_entity_poly.pdbx_strand_id
1 'polypeptide(L)'
;QKAFERWKNGTTTDEFVNSNMRELSETGFMSNRGRQNVASYLIHDMGIDWRAGAAHFENQLIDYDPASNYGNWLYLAGKGNDPRPFRKFDTVFQANRYDPEKTFTSTWS
;
A
#
# COMPACT_ATOMS: atom_id res chain seq x y z
N GLN A 1 15.54 -7.54 3.10
CA GLN A 1 15.87 -7.06 1.74
C GLN A 1 14.94 -7.60 0.65
N LYS A 2 14.97 -8.89 0.28
CA LYS A 2 14.20 -9.41 -0.88
C LYS A 2 12.68 -9.20 -0.82
N ALA A 3 12.06 -9.34 0.35
CA ALA A 3 10.61 -9.16 0.49
C ALA A 3 10.17 -7.71 0.20
N PHE A 4 10.87 -6.73 0.77
CA PHE A 4 10.58 -5.31 0.54
C PHE A 4 10.74 -4.92 -0.93
N GLU A 5 11.79 -5.42 -1.60
CA GLU A 5 11.96 -5.20 -3.05
C GLU A 5 10.80 -5.78 -3.87
N ARG A 6 10.27 -6.95 -3.49
CA ARG A 6 9.06 -7.50 -4.15
C ARG A 6 7.85 -6.61 -4.00
N TRP A 7 7.67 -5.98 -2.83
CA TRP A 7 6.58 -5.03 -2.61
C TRP A 7 6.75 -3.76 -3.43
N LYS A 8 7.92 -3.12 -3.40
CA LYS A 8 8.21 -1.93 -4.22
C LYS A 8 7.99 -2.17 -5.71
N ASN A 9 8.43 -3.34 -6.21
CA ASN A 9 8.37 -3.67 -7.63
C ASN A 9 7.04 -4.29 -8.06
N GLY A 10 6.05 -4.41 -7.18
CA GLY A 10 4.76 -5.04 -7.50
C GLY A 10 4.88 -6.50 -7.94
N THR A 11 5.69 -7.30 -7.25
CA THR A 11 5.92 -8.73 -7.54
C THR A 11 5.65 -9.63 -6.33
N THR A 12 4.77 -9.19 -5.42
CA THR A 12 4.27 -9.99 -4.28
C THR A 12 3.35 -11.11 -4.76
N THR A 13 2.80 -11.90 -3.84
CA THR A 13 1.80 -12.92 -4.17
C THR A 13 0.38 -12.35 -4.31
N ASP A 14 0.18 -11.06 -4.02
CA ASP A 14 -1.12 -10.38 -4.07
C ASP A 14 -1.19 -9.46 -5.31
N GLU A 15 -2.06 -9.83 -6.26
CA GLU A 15 -2.19 -9.13 -7.54
C GLU A 15 -2.73 -7.69 -7.37
N PHE A 16 -3.61 -7.46 -6.40
CA PHE A 16 -4.18 -6.13 -6.15
C PHE A 16 -3.13 -5.19 -5.56
N VAL A 17 -2.31 -5.68 -4.63
CA VAL A 17 -1.13 -4.95 -4.13
C VAL A 17 -0.16 -4.66 -5.26
N ASN A 18 0.15 -5.66 -6.10
CA ASN A 18 1.09 -5.51 -7.21
C ASN A 18 0.66 -4.42 -8.19
N SER A 19 -0.62 -4.44 -8.59
CA SER A 19 -1.21 -3.48 -9.51
C SER A 19 -1.10 -2.04 -8.99
N ASN A 20 -1.39 -1.82 -7.70
CA ASN A 20 -1.21 -0.49 -7.07
C ASN A 20 0.26 -0.06 -7.04
N MET A 21 1.18 -0.97 -6.70
CA MET A 21 2.61 -0.63 -6.64
C MET A 21 3.19 -0.29 -8.02
N ARG A 22 2.68 -0.91 -9.09
CA ARG A 22 3.04 -0.56 -10.48
C ARG A 22 2.45 0.77 -10.90
N GLU A 23 1.17 1.04 -10.60
CA GLU A 23 0.56 2.36 -10.81
C GLU A 23 1.43 3.46 -10.18
N LEU A 24 1.86 3.28 -8.93
CA LEU A 24 2.74 4.22 -8.24
C LEU A 24 4.08 4.39 -8.95
N SER A 25 4.74 3.30 -9.32
CA SER A 25 6.06 3.34 -9.97
C SER A 25 6.02 4.01 -11.35
N GLU A 26 4.93 3.85 -12.10
CA GLU A 26 4.82 4.34 -13.48
C GLU A 26 4.27 5.76 -13.56
N THR A 27 3.42 6.16 -12.59
CA THR A 27 2.71 7.45 -12.65
C THR A 27 3.10 8.42 -11.55
N GLY A 28 3.75 7.94 -10.49
CA GLY A 28 3.97 8.70 -9.26
C GLY A 28 2.69 8.93 -8.45
N PHE A 29 1.56 8.32 -8.82
CA PHE A 29 0.29 8.45 -8.10
C PHE A 29 -0.25 7.08 -7.70
N MET A 30 -1.03 7.05 -6.62
CA MET A 30 -1.80 5.89 -6.21
C MET A 30 -3.10 6.37 -5.57
N SER A 31 -4.21 5.71 -5.91
CA SER A 31 -5.51 5.99 -5.29
C SER A 31 -5.45 5.85 -3.76
N ASN A 32 -6.23 6.63 -3.01
CA ASN A 32 -6.26 6.52 -1.54
C ASN A 32 -6.63 5.10 -1.07
N ARG A 33 -7.52 4.40 -1.79
CA ARG A 33 -7.88 3.00 -1.53
C ARG A 33 -6.67 2.08 -1.72
N GLY A 34 -5.88 2.31 -2.77
CA GLY A 34 -4.61 1.65 -3.01
C GLY A 34 -3.63 1.83 -1.86
N ARG A 35 -3.38 3.09 -1.46
CA ARG A 35 -2.43 3.45 -0.39
C ARG A 35 -2.74 2.71 0.91
N GLN A 36 -4.02 2.64 1.30
CA GLN A 36 -4.46 1.90 2.49
C GLN A 36 -4.14 0.40 2.40
N ASN A 37 -4.41 -0.22 1.25
CA ASN A 37 -4.21 -1.66 1.06
C ASN A 37 -2.72 -2.03 1.02
N VAL A 38 -1.90 -1.33 0.23
CA VAL A 38 -0.48 -1.65 0.11
C VAL A 38 0.29 -1.39 1.41
N ALA A 39 -0.09 -0.35 2.15
CA ALA A 39 0.50 -0.06 3.47
C ALA A 39 0.07 -1.11 4.50
N SER A 40 -1.21 -1.46 4.56
CA SER A 40 -1.69 -2.54 5.42
C SER A 40 -0.98 -3.86 5.13
N TYR A 41 -0.83 -4.22 3.86
CA TYR A 41 -0.16 -5.45 3.45
C TYR A 41 1.31 -5.47 3.86
N LEU A 42 2.04 -4.36 3.64
CA LEU A 42 3.44 -4.24 4.05
C LEU A 42 3.62 -4.47 5.56
N ILE A 43 2.73 -3.88 6.37
CA ILE A 43 2.83 -3.91 7.82
C ILE A 43 2.37 -5.27 8.37
N HIS A 44 1.20 -5.73 7.96
CA HIS A 44 0.49 -6.82 8.63
C HIS A 44 0.71 -8.19 7.99
N ASP A 45 0.89 -8.23 6.67
CA ASP A 45 1.12 -9.49 5.94
C ASP A 45 2.61 -9.78 5.77
N MET A 46 3.40 -8.74 5.50
CA MET A 46 4.85 -8.89 5.33
C MET A 46 5.65 -8.66 6.62
N GLY A 47 5.05 -8.07 7.66
CA GLY A 47 5.71 -7.78 8.93
C GLY A 47 6.86 -6.77 8.81
N ILE A 48 6.84 -5.91 7.79
CA ILE A 48 7.90 -4.93 7.53
C ILE A 48 7.60 -3.64 8.28
N ASP A 49 8.65 -2.99 8.80
CA ASP A 49 8.55 -1.70 9.46
C ASP A 49 7.92 -0.65 8.52
N TRP A 50 6.83 -0.05 8.97
CA TRP A 50 6.05 0.94 8.24
C TRP A 50 6.88 2.12 7.73
N ARG A 51 7.97 2.48 8.44
CA ARG A 51 8.84 3.61 8.06
C ARG A 51 9.52 3.38 6.71
N ALA A 52 9.80 2.12 6.37
CA ALA A 52 10.35 1.78 5.05
C ALA A 52 9.35 2.08 3.93
N GLY A 53 8.07 1.75 4.15
CA GLY A 53 7.00 2.07 3.21
C GLY A 53 6.73 3.57 3.10
N ALA A 54 6.72 4.28 4.23
CA ALA A 54 6.56 5.74 4.26
C ALA A 54 7.68 6.45 3.49
N ALA A 55 8.94 6.04 3.67
CA ALA A 55 10.09 6.57 2.95
C ALA A 55 10.05 6.21 1.45
N HIS A 56 9.53 5.05 1.08
CA HIS A 56 9.33 4.72 -0.34
C HIS A 56 8.28 5.63 -0.98
N PHE A 57 7.16 5.86 -0.30
CA PHE A 57 6.11 6.77 -0.76
C PHE A 57 6.61 8.21 -0.88
N GLU A 58 7.44 8.69 0.05
CA GLU A 58 8.10 10.00 -0.04
C GLU A 58 8.94 10.15 -1.32
N ASN A 59 9.56 9.08 -1.81
CA ASN A 59 10.37 9.10 -3.02
C ASN A 59 9.58 8.90 -4.32
N GLN A 60 8.30 8.51 -4.26
CA GLN A 60 7.53 8.13 -5.45
C GLN A 60 6.31 9.02 -5.68
N LEU A 61 5.66 9.49 -4.60
CA LEU A 61 4.43 10.23 -4.72
C LEU A 61 4.67 11.62 -5.29
N ILE A 62 4.03 11.90 -6.43
CA ILE A 62 3.95 13.23 -7.03
C ILE A 62 3.23 14.24 -6.12
N ASP A 63 2.36 13.73 -5.25
CA ASP A 63 1.57 14.49 -4.27
C ASP A 63 2.07 14.32 -2.84
N TYR A 64 3.37 14.03 -2.66
CA TYR A 64 3.95 13.85 -1.34
C TYR A 64 3.73 15.08 -0.44
N ASP A 65 3.11 14.82 0.71
CA ASP A 65 3.02 15.73 1.85
C ASP A 65 3.52 14.99 3.10
N PRO A 66 4.53 15.50 3.82
CA PRO A 66 5.12 14.80 4.97
C PRO A 66 4.10 14.47 6.05
N ALA A 67 3.22 15.42 6.41
CA ALA A 67 2.25 15.23 7.48
C ALA A 67 1.21 14.17 7.13
N SER A 68 0.66 14.24 5.92
CA SER A 68 -0.32 13.30 5.41
C SER A 68 0.28 11.91 5.18
N ASN A 69 1.47 11.81 4.61
CA ASN A 69 2.12 10.53 4.35
C ASN A 69 2.46 9.81 5.66
N TYR A 70 3.30 10.41 6.50
CA TYR A 70 3.76 9.78 7.73
C TYR A 70 2.62 9.60 8.74
N GLY A 71 1.67 10.53 8.80
CA GLY A 71 0.48 10.41 9.64
C GLY A 71 -0.40 9.21 9.26
N ASN A 72 -0.66 9.01 7.97
CA ASN A 72 -1.45 7.86 7.51
C ASN A 72 -0.72 6.53 7.72
N TRP A 73 0.58 6.47 7.46
CA TRP A 73 1.38 5.26 7.72
C TRP A 73 1.43 4.91 9.21
N LEU A 74 1.63 5.89 10.09
CA LEU A 74 1.62 5.71 11.54
C LEU A 74 0.25 5.23 12.05
N TYR A 75 -0.82 5.78 11.49
CA TYR A 75 -2.20 5.37 11.78
C TYR A 75 -2.46 3.91 11.39
N LEU A 76 -2.05 3.49 10.19
CA LEU A 76 -2.20 2.11 9.71
C LEU A 76 -1.31 1.11 10.46
N ALA A 77 -0.17 1.56 10.97
CA ALA A 77 0.69 0.77 11.85
C ALA A 77 0.10 0.55 13.25
N GLY A 78 -1.02 1.19 13.58
CA GLY A 78 -1.63 1.12 14.92
C GLY A 78 -0.76 1.76 16.01
N LYS A 79 0.16 2.66 15.63
CA LYS A 79 1.09 3.35 16.53
C LYS A 79 0.72 4.84 16.76
N GLY A 80 -0.41 5.28 16.20
CA GLY A 80 -0.94 6.65 16.33
C GLY A 80 -1.94 6.84 17.47
N ASN A 81 -2.61 8.00 17.48
CA ASN A 81 -3.44 8.52 18.59
C ASN A 81 -4.81 7.82 18.79
N ASP A 82 -5.18 6.84 17.96
CA ASP A 82 -6.33 5.93 18.12
C ASP A 82 -5.88 4.49 17.76
N PRO A 83 -5.13 3.81 18.64
CA PRO A 83 -4.60 2.48 18.37
C PRO A 83 -5.75 1.48 18.38
N ARG A 84 -6.42 1.32 17.24
CA ARG A 84 -7.32 0.19 17.02
C ARG A 84 -6.46 -1.04 16.71
N PRO A 85 -6.44 -2.06 17.56
CA PRO A 85 -5.41 -3.11 17.53
C PRO A 85 -5.42 -3.99 16.27
N PHE A 86 -6.46 -3.92 15.43
CA PHE A 86 -6.62 -4.81 14.26
C PHE A 86 -7.21 -4.09 13.04
N ARG A 87 -6.56 -3.04 12.53
CA ARG A 87 -6.88 -2.47 11.19
C ARG A 87 -6.08 -3.14 10.07
N LYS A 88 -6.14 -4.47 10.01
CA LYS A 88 -5.66 -5.20 8.84
C LYS A 88 -6.72 -5.14 7.75
N PHE A 89 -6.34 -4.70 6.56
CA PHE A 89 -7.16 -4.83 5.36
C PHE A 89 -7.02 -6.24 4.80
N ASP A 90 -8.16 -6.85 4.47
CA ASP A 90 -8.22 -8.04 3.64
C ASP A 90 -8.18 -7.60 2.18
N THR A 91 -7.02 -7.77 1.54
CA THR A 91 -6.76 -7.33 0.16
C THR A 91 -7.63 -8.05 -0.86
N VAL A 92 -7.99 -9.31 -0.61
CA VAL A 92 -8.89 -10.10 -1.48
C VAL A 92 -10.30 -9.53 -1.42
N PHE A 93 -10.80 -9.27 -0.20
CA PHE A 93 -12.10 -8.61 -0.04
C PHE A 93 -12.11 -7.22 -0.67
N GLN A 94 -11.02 -6.45 -0.51
CA GLN A 94 -10.92 -5.10 -1.05
C GLN A 94 -10.88 -5.11 -2.58
N ALA A 95 -10.13 -6.03 -3.20
CA ALA A 95 -10.14 -6.22 -4.64
C ALA A 95 -11.55 -6.55 -5.15
N ASN A 96 -12.23 -7.54 -4.55
CA ASN A 96 -13.59 -7.91 -4.94
C ASN A 96 -14.61 -6.77 -4.77
N ARG A 97 -14.39 -5.89 -3.78
CA ARG A 97 -15.29 -4.76 -3.51
C ARG A 97 -15.06 -3.56 -4.42
N TYR A 98 -13.80 -3.24 -4.72
CA TYR A 98 -13.41 -2.00 -5.38
C TYR A 98 -12.93 -2.19 -6.82
N ASP A 99 -12.67 -3.44 -7.24
CA ASP A 99 -12.34 -3.83 -8.61
C ASP A 99 -13.02 -5.17 -8.98
N PRO A 100 -14.36 -5.26 -8.89
CA PRO A 100 -15.08 -6.52 -9.11
C PRO A 100 -14.90 -7.10 -10.52
N GLU A 101 -14.67 -6.23 -11.50
CA GLU A 101 -14.47 -6.60 -12.92
C GLU A 101 -12.99 -6.80 -13.27
N LYS A 102 -12.06 -6.62 -12.32
CA LYS A 102 -10.61 -6.70 -12.52
C LYS A 102 -10.07 -5.72 -13.57
N THR A 103 -10.79 -4.64 -13.84
CA THR A 103 -10.39 -3.63 -14.83
C THR A 103 -9.12 -2.93 -14.36
N PHE A 104 -9.03 -2.60 -13.06
CA PHE A 104 -7.84 -1.96 -12.50
C PHE A 104 -6.65 -2.91 -12.48
N THR A 105 -6.81 -4.13 -11.95
CA THR A 105 -5.68 -5.09 -11.90
C THR A 105 -5.21 -5.52 -13.29
N SER A 106 -6.12 -5.66 -14.26
CA SER A 106 -5.76 -5.95 -15.66
C SER A 106 -4.93 -4.83 -16.29
N THR A 107 -5.31 -3.57 -16.03
CA THR A 107 -4.60 -2.38 -16.55
C THR A 107 -3.16 -2.32 -16.05
N TRP A 108 -2.91 -2.72 -14.81
CA TRP A 108 -1.59 -2.65 -14.15
C TRP A 108 -1.00 -4.04 -13.86
N SER A 109 -1.23 -5.02 -14.75
CA SER A 109 -0.86 -6.44 -14.57
C SER A 109 0.62 -6.77 -14.80
#